data_AF-A0AAU6WTQ1-F1
#
_entry.id   AF-A0AAU6WTQ1-F1
#
_cell.length_a   1.000
_cell.length_b   1.000
_cell.length_c   1.000
_cell.angle_alpha   90.00
_cell.angle_beta   90.00
_cell.angle_gamma   90.00
#
_symmetry.space_group_name_H-M   'P 1'
#
loop_
_entity.id
_entity.type
_entity.pdbx_description
1 polymer ?
#
loop_
_entity_poly.entity_id
_entity_poly.type
_entity_poly.pdbx_seq_one_letter_code
_entity_poly.pdbx_strand_id
1 'polypeptide(L)'
;MFTVQVIQAVIPEIINVNYNENGTMILTASNPSNGTLEYSIDNGLTWQSSNTFTNVPRNKVISIRVRVKNTSCVGFLEYFTFVIQNVITPNGDNINDIIDFRA
;
A
#
# COMPACT_ATOMS: atom_id res chain seq x y z
N MET A 1 -5.96 5.81 -46.00
CA MET A 1 -6.92 5.26 -45.01
C MET A 1 -6.12 4.91 -43.77
N PHE A 2 -6.30 5.63 -42.67
CA PHE A 2 -5.62 5.33 -41.41
C PHE A 2 -6.57 4.52 -40.53
N THR A 3 -6.19 3.31 -40.17
CA THR A 3 -6.89 2.49 -39.19
C THR A 3 -6.27 2.73 -37.82
N VAL A 4 -7.09 3.08 -36.84
CA VAL A 4 -6.69 3.11 -35.42
C VAL A 4 -7.03 1.76 -34.82
N GLN A 5 -6.04 1.08 -34.25
CA GLN A 5 -6.28 -0.07 -33.40
C GLN A 5 -6.47 0.40 -31.96
N VAL A 6 -7.61 0.06 -31.36
CA VAL A 6 -7.85 0.23 -29.93
C VAL A 6 -7.26 -0.99 -29.23
N ILE A 7 -6.17 -0.80 -28.49
CA ILE A 7 -5.58 -1.84 -27.64
C ILE A 7 -6.21 -1.70 -26.25
N GLN A 8 -6.57 -2.82 -25.62
CA GLN A 8 -7.04 -2.83 -24.24
C GLN A 8 -5.93 -2.29 -23.33
N ALA A 9 -6.24 -1.28 -22.52
CA ALA A 9 -5.27 -0.73 -21.60
C ALA A 9 -4.95 -1.77 -20.51
N VAL A 10 -3.65 -2.06 -20.38
CA VAL A 10 -3.14 -3.00 -19.39
C VAL A 10 -3.00 -2.26 -18.06
N ILE A 11 -3.82 -2.63 -17.07
CA ILE A 11 -3.84 -1.97 -15.76
C ILE A 11 -2.86 -2.69 -14.82
N PRO A 12 -1.92 -1.99 -14.16
CA PRO A 12 -1.11 -2.58 -13.11
C PRO A 12 -1.95 -2.82 -11.85
N GLU A 13 -1.67 -3.89 -11.11
CA GLU A 13 -2.41 -4.28 -9.92
C GLU A 13 -1.48 -4.40 -8.71
N ILE A 14 -1.90 -3.94 -7.52
CA ILE A 14 -1.15 -4.19 -6.28
C ILE A 14 -1.35 -5.65 -5.87
N ILE A 15 -0.28 -6.43 -5.89
CA ILE A 15 -0.31 -7.86 -5.56
C ILE A 15 0.15 -8.15 -4.12
N ASN A 16 0.89 -7.23 -3.51
CA ASN A 16 1.31 -7.37 -2.12
C ASN A 16 1.52 -5.99 -1.45
N VAL A 17 1.21 -5.94 -0.16
CA VAL A 17 1.48 -4.79 0.70
C VAL A 17 2.20 -5.30 1.95
N ASN A 18 3.46 -4.88 2.12
CA ASN A 18 4.22 -5.15 3.33
C ASN A 18 4.27 -3.88 4.18
N TYR A 19 3.49 -3.85 5.26
CA TYR A 19 3.50 -2.77 6.24
C TYR A 19 4.11 -3.26 7.54
N ASN A 20 4.93 -2.42 8.19
CA ASN A 20 5.50 -2.74 9.50
C ASN A 20 5.16 -1.66 10.54
N GLU A 21 5.40 -2.01 11.81
CA GLU A 21 5.09 -1.16 12.96
C GLU A 21 5.87 0.16 12.94
N ASN A 22 7.00 0.24 12.23
CA ASN A 22 7.78 1.49 12.08
C ASN A 22 7.15 2.49 11.11
N GLY A 23 5.98 2.19 10.53
CA GLY A 23 5.31 3.07 9.57
C GLY A 23 5.92 3.01 8.17
N THR A 24 6.65 1.93 7.86
CA THR A 24 7.15 1.68 6.50
C THR A 24 6.18 0.78 5.75
N MET A 25 5.82 1.18 4.53
CA MET A 25 5.00 0.42 3.60
C MET A 25 5.78 0.17 2.31
N ILE A 26 5.90 -1.09 1.90
CA ILE A 26 6.50 -1.51 0.64
C ILE A 26 5.43 -2.19 -0.21
N LEU A 27 5.26 -1.69 -1.43
CA LEU A 27 4.27 -2.19 -2.38
C LEU A 27 4.91 -3.10 -3.42
N THR A 28 4.21 -4.18 -3.78
CA THR A 28 4.53 -4.97 -4.97
C THR A 28 3.35 -4.89 -5.93
N ALA A 29 3.63 -4.62 -7.20
CA ALA A 29 2.60 -4.54 -8.23
C ALA A 29 2.93 -5.41 -9.44
N SER A 30 1.90 -5.96 -10.07
CA SER A 30 2.00 -6.52 -11.41
C SER A 30 2.18 -5.38 -12.43
N ASN A 31 2.98 -5.63 -13.47
CA ASN A 31 3.21 -4.67 -14.53
C ASN A 31 3.21 -5.35 -15.90
N PRO A 32 2.04 -5.72 -16.44
CA PRO A 32 2.00 -6.47 -17.69
C PRO A 32 2.37 -5.60 -18.91
N SER A 33 2.43 -4.27 -18.75
CA SER A 33 2.88 -3.33 -19.80
C SER A 33 4.39 -3.15 -19.87
N ASN A 34 5.13 -3.62 -18.84
CA ASN A 34 6.55 -3.34 -18.63
C ASN A 34 6.94 -1.84 -18.60
N GLY A 35 5.97 -0.92 -18.48
CA GLY A 35 6.23 0.52 -18.37
C GLY A 35 6.73 0.93 -16.98
N THR A 36 7.28 2.14 -16.85
CA THR A 36 7.68 2.66 -15.52
C THR A 36 6.45 2.85 -14.64
N LEU A 37 6.45 2.25 -13.44
CA LEU A 37 5.36 2.42 -12.48
C LEU A 37 5.56 3.67 -11.61
N GLU A 38 4.43 4.24 -11.20
CA GLU A 38 4.35 5.21 -10.12
C GLU A 38 3.29 4.77 -9.12
N TYR A 39 3.50 5.12 -7.86
CA TYR A 39 2.71 4.70 -6.72
C TYR A 39 2.21 5.91 -5.95
N SER A 40 1.06 5.76 -5.30
CA SER A 40 0.46 6.74 -4.39
C SER A 40 -0.19 6.03 -3.22
N ILE A 41 -0.16 6.66 -2.04
CA ILE A 41 -0.84 6.21 -0.81
C ILE A 41 -1.93 7.18 -0.34
N ASP A 42 -2.20 8.22 -1.12
CA ASP A 42 -3.08 9.34 -0.79
C ASP A 42 -4.18 9.52 -1.85
N ASN A 43 -4.67 8.40 -2.38
CA ASN A 43 -5.71 8.38 -3.41
C ASN A 43 -5.33 9.14 -4.71
N GLY A 44 -4.05 9.17 -5.05
CA GLY A 44 -3.55 9.77 -6.29
C GLY A 44 -3.31 11.27 -6.23
N LEU A 45 -3.28 11.88 -5.03
CA LEU A 45 -2.94 13.29 -4.87
C LEU A 45 -1.44 13.53 -5.11
N THR A 46 -0.58 12.65 -4.60
CA THR A 46 0.86 12.66 -4.84
C THR A 46 1.33 11.32 -5.41
N TRP A 47 2.37 11.36 -6.24
CA TRP A 47 2.91 10.18 -6.94
C TRP A 47 4.43 10.14 -6.79
N GLN A 48 4.97 8.95 -6.61
CA GLN A 48 6.42 8.70 -6.60
C GLN A 48 6.77 7.41 -7.36
N SER A 49 7.99 7.33 -7.89
CA SER A 49 8.48 6.13 -8.59
C SER A 49 8.92 5.02 -7.63
N SER A 50 9.30 5.37 -6.40
CA SER A 50 9.64 4.38 -5.37
C SER A 50 8.38 3.68 -4.87
N ASN A 51 8.46 2.37 -4.68
CA ASN A 51 7.39 1.57 -4.08
C ASN A 51 7.44 1.55 -2.54
N THR A 52 8.39 2.26 -1.94
CA THR A 52 8.58 2.35 -0.48
C THR A 52 8.11 3.70 0.03
N PHE A 53 7.23 3.67 1.03
CA PHE A 53 6.70 4.82 1.74
C PHE A 53 7.09 4.74 3.21
N THR A 54 7.50 5.87 3.77
CA THR A 54 7.81 6.01 5.20
C THR A 54 6.79 6.91 5.88
N ASN A 55 6.74 6.88 7.21
CA ASN A 55 5.80 7.66 8.00
C ASN A 55 4.32 7.42 7.65
N VAL A 56 3.99 6.20 7.19
CA VAL A 56 2.63 5.83 6.85
C VAL A 56 1.81 5.68 8.15
N PRO A 57 0.64 6.36 8.25
CA PRO A 57 -0.16 6.35 9.47
C PRO A 57 -0.53 4.94 9.93
N ARG A 58 -0.53 4.73 11.24
CA ARG A 58 -1.02 3.50 11.89
C ARG A 58 -2.54 3.58 12.10
N ASN A 59 -3.21 2.43 12.15
CA ASN A 59 -4.65 2.33 12.45
C ASN A 59 -5.54 3.15 11.52
N LYS A 60 -5.17 3.20 10.23
CA LYS A 60 -5.91 3.94 9.20
C LYS A 60 -6.03 3.15 7.91
N VAL A 61 -7.12 3.41 7.19
CA VAL A 61 -7.26 2.97 5.80
C VAL A 61 -6.36 3.85 4.93
N ILE A 62 -5.51 3.20 4.15
CA ILE A 62 -4.60 3.82 3.19
C ILE A 62 -5.13 3.51 1.79
N SER A 63 -5.44 4.55 1.02
CA SER A 63 -5.94 4.43 -0.35
C SER A 63 -4.76 4.37 -1.32
N ILE A 64 -4.34 3.15 -1.64
CA ILE A 64 -3.21 2.88 -2.51
C ILE A 64 -3.64 2.97 -3.97
N ARG A 65 -2.79 3.57 -4.80
CA ARG A 65 -2.92 3.62 -6.26
C ARG A 65 -1.60 3.21 -6.92
N VAL A 66 -1.69 2.55 -8.07
CA VAL A 66 -0.56 2.26 -8.95
C VAL A 66 -0.93 2.57 -10.39
N ARG A 67 0.00 3.14 -11.15
CA ARG A 67 -0.19 3.40 -12.59
C ARG A 67 1.11 3.23 -13.35
N VAL A 68 0.99 3.07 -14.65
CA VAL A 68 2.12 3.30 -15.56
C VAL A 68 2.25 4.81 -15.76
N LYS A 69 3.47 5.34 -15.68
CA LYS A 69 3.77 6.77 -15.83
C LYS A 69 3.18 7.32 -17.13
N ASN A 70 2.58 8.52 -17.05
CA ASN A 70 1.89 9.19 -18.16
C ASN A 70 0.67 8.45 -18.74
N THR A 71 0.10 7.49 -18.02
CA THR A 71 -1.16 6.84 -18.41
C THR A 71 -2.30 7.22 -17.46
N SER A 72 -3.54 7.08 -17.93
CA SER A 72 -4.75 7.33 -17.14
C SER A 72 -5.29 6.08 -16.45
N CYS A 73 -4.68 4.92 -16.68
CA CYS A 73 -5.12 3.65 -16.10
C CYS A 73 -4.49 3.45 -14.73
N VAL A 74 -5.35 3.31 -13.72
CA VAL A 74 -4.94 3.28 -12.32
C VAL A 74 -5.51 2.04 -11.64
N GLY A 75 -4.64 1.21 -11.09
CA GLY A 75 -5.00 0.16 -10.15
C GLY A 75 -5.22 0.75 -8.76
N PHE A 76 -6.14 0.16 -7.99
CA PHE A 76 -6.53 0.65 -6.66
C PHE A 76 -6.58 -0.48 -5.64
N LEU A 77 -6.18 -0.18 -4.41
CA LEU A 77 -6.34 -1.06 -3.26
C LEU A 77 -6.58 -0.20 -2.00
N GLU A 78 -7.49 -0.63 -1.13
CA GLU A 78 -7.60 -0.07 0.21
C GLU A 78 -6.94 -1.03 1.20
N TYR A 79 -5.99 -0.52 1.97
CA TYR A 79 -5.24 -1.32 2.94
C TYR A 79 -5.37 -0.69 4.33
N PHE A 80 -5.79 -1.46 5.32
CA PHE A 80 -5.87 -1.00 6.69
C PHE A 80 -4.55 -1.28 7.42
N THR A 81 -3.84 -0.23 7.83
CA THR A 81 -2.67 -0.38 8.69
C THR A 81 -3.16 -0.70 10.10
N PHE A 82 -2.75 -1.82 10.66
CA PHE A 82 -3.16 -2.22 12.01
C PHE A 82 -1.93 -2.34 12.90
N VAL A 83 -1.89 -1.52 13.96
CA VAL A 83 -0.85 -1.56 15.00
C VAL A 83 -1.54 -1.36 16.34
N ILE A 84 -1.58 -2.41 17.15
CA ILE A 84 -2.07 -2.27 18.52
C ILE A 84 -0.91 -1.73 19.35
N GLN A 85 -1.08 -0.53 19.92
CA GLN A 85 -0.20 -0.05 20.98
C GLN A 85 -0.55 -0.82 22.24
N ASN A 86 0.46 -1.41 22.88
CA ASN A 86 0.49 -2.13 24.15
C ASN A 86 -0.56 -1.69 25.19
N VAL A 87 -1.83 -1.98 24.99
CA VAL A 87 -2.88 -1.82 26.01
C VAL A 87 -3.14 -3.19 26.62
N ILE A 88 -3.16 -4.25 25.79
CA ILE A 88 -3.10 -5.67 26.16
C ILE A 88 -2.61 -6.46 24.93
N THR A 89 -1.31 -6.62 24.73
CA THR A 89 -0.76 -7.39 23.59
C THR A 89 0.40 -8.24 24.04
N PRO A 90 0.25 -9.58 24.08
CA PRO A 90 1.36 -10.50 24.27
C PRO A 90 2.26 -10.50 23.01
N ASN A 91 3.07 -9.45 22.81
CA ASN A 91 4.04 -9.33 21.72
C ASN A 91 5.50 -9.49 22.19
N GLY A 92 5.71 -9.72 23.50
CA GLY A 92 7.00 -10.10 24.06
C GLY A 92 7.93 -8.94 24.42
N ASP A 93 7.40 -7.73 24.56
CA ASP A 93 8.14 -6.54 25.00
C ASP A 93 8.06 -6.29 26.52
N ASN A 94 7.40 -7.19 27.26
CA ASN A 94 7.15 -7.16 28.70
C ASN A 94 6.24 -6.01 29.16
N ILE A 95 5.56 -5.31 28.25
CA ILE A 95 4.57 -4.27 28.58
C ILE A 95 3.18 -4.78 28.18
N ASN A 96 2.31 -4.97 29.17
CA ASN A 96 0.93 -5.44 28.95
C ASN A 96 0.82 -6.77 28.18
N ASP A 97 1.84 -7.65 28.32
CA ASP A 97 1.88 -9.02 27.81
C ASP A 97 0.98 -9.99 28.60
N ILE A 98 0.71 -9.69 29.87
CA ILE A 98 -0.05 -10.54 30.78
C ILE A 98 -1.22 -9.73 31.32
N ILE A 99 -2.44 -10.23 31.10
CA ILE A 99 -3.60 -9.78 31.86
C ILE A 99 -3.64 -10.56 33.18
N ASP A 100 -3.40 -9.88 34.29
CA ASP A 100 -3.58 -10.47 35.63
C ASP A 100 -4.94 -10.04 36.22
N PHE A 101 -5.76 -11.02 36.57
CA PHE A 101 -7.09 -10.83 37.19
C PHE A 101 -7.10 -11.26 38.66
N ARG A 102 -5.94 -11.52 39.27
CA ARG A 102 -5.86 -11.90 40.67
C ARG A 102 -5.97 -10.65 41.54
N ALA A 103 -6.97 -10.64 42.41
CA ALA A 103 -7.17 -9.62 43.45
C ALA A 103 -6.23 -9.85 44.64
#